data_AF-A0A426XTM2-F1
#
_entry.id   AF-A0A426XTM2-F1
#
_cell.length_a   1.000
_cell.length_b   1.000
_cell.length_c   1.000
_cell.angle_alpha   90.00
_cell.angle_beta   90.00
_cell.angle_gamma   90.00
#
_symmetry.space_group_name_H-M   'P 1'
#
loop_
_entity.id
_entity.type
_entity.pdbx_description
1 polymer ?
#
loop_
_entity_poly.entity_id
_entity_poly.type
_entity_poly.pdbx_seq_one_letter_code
_entity_poly.pdbx_strand_id
1 'polypeptide(L)'
;MWRQMNQFHDVQNHVVQQVRGLVNRASSGESTSDLHRLATRDLEAAVSGWHSSFNRLIEYYRDYVRSLYGWLNLTLLQISSNAPQKDHSSPIVIELTAFCDEWKQALDRLPNTVASEAVKSFMNVIHVIYTKQAEELKIKKRAEDYSKELEKKSRALRSTEKRYYQSSMVGMVLPGGGRDNDGQVFDTRDPLAEKKSEITACRIKVEDEMMRHAKAVEVTRSMTLNNIQTGLPGVFQALTGFSAMFVEAMEGVCRRAGSV
;
A
#
# COMPACT_ATOMS: atom_id res chain seq x y z
N MET A 1 -23.87 -4.71 20.93
CA MET A 1 -23.01 -4.25 19.82
C MET A 1 -21.69 -5.01 19.75
N TRP A 2 -20.78 -4.88 20.73
CA TRP A 2 -19.44 -5.48 20.67
C TRP A 2 -19.40 -7.01 20.49
N ARG A 3 -20.40 -7.74 21.00
CA ARG A 3 -20.56 -9.18 20.74
C ARG A 3 -20.75 -9.49 19.24
N GLN A 4 -21.59 -8.71 18.56
CA GLN A 4 -21.78 -8.86 17.11
C GLN A 4 -20.51 -8.43 16.36
N MET A 5 -19.87 -7.34 16.79
CA MET A 5 -18.60 -6.89 16.19
C MET A 5 -17.53 -7.98 16.27
N ASN A 6 -17.41 -8.64 17.44
CA ASN A 6 -16.50 -9.75 17.62
C ASN A 6 -16.82 -10.92 16.68
N GLN A 7 -18.09 -11.32 16.57
CA GLN A 7 -18.51 -12.36 15.62
C GLN A 7 -18.14 -12.02 14.17
N PHE A 8 -18.36 -10.77 13.74
CA PHE A 8 -17.97 -10.35 12.40
C PHE A 8 -16.45 -10.37 12.20
N HIS A 9 -15.68 -9.88 13.17
CA HIS A 9 -14.21 -9.93 13.09
C HIS A 9 -13.68 -11.36 13.10
N ASP A 10 -14.30 -12.29 13.83
CA ASP A 10 -13.96 -13.71 13.81
C ASP A 10 -14.15 -14.33 12.42
N VAL A 11 -15.30 -14.08 11.80
CA VAL A 11 -15.59 -14.55 10.43
C VAL A 11 -14.61 -13.92 9.44
N GLN A 12 -14.37 -12.61 9.52
CA GLN A 12 -13.41 -11.92 8.66
C GLN A 12 -11.99 -12.45 8.84
N ASN A 13 -11.57 -12.70 10.09
CA ASN A 13 -10.27 -13.29 10.39
C ASN A 13 -10.13 -14.67 9.74
N HIS A 14 -11.15 -15.53 9.86
CA HIS A 14 -11.16 -16.85 9.24
C HIS A 14 -11.01 -16.78 7.71
N VAL A 15 -11.74 -15.87 7.06
CA VAL A 15 -11.61 -15.63 5.61
C VAL A 15 -10.20 -15.14 5.26
N VAL A 16 -9.66 -14.20 6.03
CA VAL A 16 -8.34 -13.61 5.76
C VAL A 16 -7.21 -14.60 5.99
N GLN A 17 -7.36 -15.63 6.83
CA GLN A 17 -6.36 -16.69 6.93
C GLN A 17 -6.14 -17.42 5.60
N GLN A 18 -7.16 -17.48 4.71
CA GLN A 18 -7.03 -18.08 3.39
C GLN A 18 -6.06 -17.31 2.47
N VAL A 19 -5.86 -16.02 2.73
CA VAL A 19 -4.93 -15.16 1.98
C VAL A 19 -3.50 -15.70 2.06
N ARG A 20 -3.11 -16.34 3.18
CA ARG A 20 -1.78 -16.98 3.34
C ARG A 20 -1.49 -18.07 2.32
N GLY A 21 -2.53 -18.69 1.75
CA GLY A 21 -2.39 -19.72 0.72
C GLY A 21 -2.39 -19.19 -0.71
N LEU A 22 -2.52 -17.87 -0.91
CA LEU A 22 -2.48 -17.28 -2.25
C LEU A 22 -1.11 -17.52 -2.90
N VAL A 23 -1.13 -18.07 -4.11
CA VAL A 23 0.07 -18.19 -4.93
C VAL A 23 -0.10 -17.21 -6.09
N ASN A 24 0.95 -16.46 -6.40
CA ASN A 24 0.94 -15.61 -7.59
C ASN A 24 0.93 -16.50 -8.84
N ARG A 25 -0.27 -16.78 -9.37
CA ARG A 25 -0.47 -17.52 -10.63
C ARG A 25 -0.47 -16.61 -11.86
N ALA A 26 -0.42 -15.29 -11.67
CA ALA A 26 -0.36 -14.36 -12.80
C ALA A 26 0.90 -14.67 -13.62
N SER A 27 0.78 -14.57 -14.95
CA SER A 27 1.87 -14.80 -15.89
C SER A 27 3.11 -14.04 -15.43
N SER A 28 4.21 -14.77 -15.25
CA SER A 28 5.55 -14.21 -15.09
C SER A 28 5.73 -13.03 -16.05
N GLY A 29 5.95 -11.82 -15.50
CA GLY A 29 6.22 -10.61 -16.28
C GLY A 29 5.08 -9.58 -16.40
N GLU A 30 3.92 -9.75 -15.77
CA GLU A 30 2.85 -8.74 -15.83
C GLU A 30 3.20 -7.48 -15.01
N SER A 31 3.61 -6.41 -15.70
CA SER A 31 3.99 -5.13 -15.06
C SER A 31 2.83 -4.47 -14.31
N THR A 32 3.16 -3.67 -13.31
CA THR A 32 2.23 -2.77 -12.63
C THR A 32 1.46 -1.94 -13.66
N SER A 33 0.13 -1.94 -13.52
CA SER A 33 -0.80 -1.19 -14.36
C SER A 33 -1.48 -0.09 -13.57
N ASP A 34 -2.16 0.84 -14.25
CA ASP A 34 -2.91 1.90 -13.57
C ASP A 34 -4.02 1.35 -12.67
N LEU A 35 -4.64 0.22 -13.04
CA LEU A 35 -5.61 -0.47 -12.19
C LEU A 35 -4.99 -1.00 -10.90
N HIS A 36 -3.77 -1.56 -10.96
CA HIS A 36 -3.05 -1.99 -9.76
C HIS A 36 -2.76 -0.82 -8.81
N ARG A 37 -2.34 0.32 -9.37
CA ARG A 37 -2.07 1.53 -8.59
C ARG A 37 -3.33 2.11 -7.97
N LEU A 38 -4.42 2.15 -8.75
CA LEU A 38 -5.73 2.58 -8.28
C LEU A 38 -6.19 1.73 -7.10
N ALA A 39 -6.16 0.41 -7.26
CA ALA A 39 -6.53 -0.53 -6.20
C ALA A 39 -5.66 -0.37 -4.94
N THR A 40 -4.35 -0.15 -5.10
CA THR A 40 -3.44 0.04 -3.97
C THR A 40 -3.72 1.34 -3.22
N ARG A 41 -3.95 2.43 -3.96
CA ARG A 41 -4.32 3.73 -3.37
C ARG A 41 -5.67 3.67 -2.66
N ASP A 42 -6.66 3.04 -3.27
CA ASP A 42 -8.00 2.93 -2.69
C ASP A 42 -7.97 2.05 -1.44
N LEU A 43 -7.15 0.99 -1.43
CA LEU A 43 -6.87 0.18 -0.24
C LEU A 43 -6.20 1.01 0.87
N GLU A 44 -5.19 1.81 0.54
CA GLU A 44 -4.52 2.70 1.52
C GLU A 44 -5.52 3.68 2.14
N ALA A 45 -6.36 4.31 1.33
CA ALA A 45 -7.40 5.24 1.79
C ALA A 45 -8.43 4.54 2.69
N ALA A 46 -8.87 3.33 2.31
CA ALA A 46 -9.81 2.54 3.10
C ALA A 46 -9.23 2.15 4.47
N VAL A 47 -7.98 1.67 4.52
CA VAL A 47 -7.31 1.28 5.76
C VAL A 47 -7.04 2.49 6.65
N SER A 48 -6.65 3.63 6.06
CA SER A 48 -6.48 4.90 6.79
C SER A 48 -7.79 5.39 7.41
N GLY A 49 -8.88 5.38 6.62
CA GLY A 49 -10.22 5.73 7.10
C GLY A 49 -10.71 4.78 8.22
N TRP A 50 -10.39 3.50 8.09
CA TRP A 50 -10.69 2.50 9.11
C TRP A 50 -9.92 2.73 10.41
N HIS A 51 -8.61 2.96 10.35
CA HIS A 51 -7.78 3.28 11.51
C HIS A 51 -8.28 4.52 12.25
N SER A 52 -8.57 5.59 11.51
CA SER A 52 -9.12 6.83 12.08
C SER A 52 -10.47 6.60 12.75
N SER A 53 -11.38 5.89 12.06
CA SER A 53 -12.71 5.57 12.58
C SER A 53 -12.65 4.69 13.83
N PHE A 54 -11.74 3.71 13.86
CA PHE A 54 -11.52 2.84 15.01
C PHE A 54 -11.07 3.64 16.23
N ASN A 55 -10.01 4.44 16.11
CA ASN A 55 -9.50 5.24 17.22
C ASN A 55 -10.56 6.21 17.75
N ARG A 56 -11.22 6.91 16.84
CA ARG A 56 -12.28 7.86 17.18
C ARG A 56 -13.47 7.18 17.88
N LEU A 57 -13.86 5.97 17.45
CA LEU A 57 -14.92 5.21 18.12
C LEU A 57 -14.56 4.91 19.57
N ILE A 58 -13.32 4.47 19.82
CA ILE A 58 -12.87 4.15 21.19
C ILE A 58 -12.80 5.40 22.06
N GLU A 59 -12.28 6.51 21.52
CA GLU A 59 -12.25 7.80 22.23
C GLU A 59 -13.66 8.26 22.59
N TYR A 60 -14.60 8.23 21.64
CA TYR A 60 -15.99 8.62 21.92
C TYR A 60 -16.64 7.76 22.99
N TYR A 61 -16.41 6.44 22.99
CA TYR A 61 -16.94 5.58 24.07
C TYR A 61 -16.40 5.96 25.43
N ARG A 62 -15.08 6.21 25.52
CA ARG A 62 -14.44 6.61 26.78
C ARG A 62 -14.97 7.95 27.27
N ASP A 63 -15.02 8.94 26.38
CA ASP A 63 -15.45 10.29 26.74
C ASP A 63 -16.93 10.33 27.10
N TYR A 64 -17.79 9.62 26.38
CA TYR A 64 -19.19 9.48 26.72
C TYR A 64 -19.40 8.95 28.14
N VAL A 65 -18.73 7.85 28.50
CA VAL A 65 -18.89 7.23 29.84
C VAL A 65 -18.28 8.11 30.93
N ARG A 66 -17.16 8.79 30.67
CA ARG A 66 -16.58 9.76 31.61
C ARG A 66 -17.50 10.95 31.85
N SER A 67 -18.10 11.50 30.79
CA SER A 67 -19.08 12.59 30.89
C SER A 67 -20.33 12.15 31.64
N LEU A 68 -20.83 10.94 31.37
CA LEU A 68 -21.96 10.37 32.10
C LEU A 68 -21.64 10.21 33.60
N TYR A 69 -20.49 9.64 33.94
CA TYR A 69 -20.04 9.49 35.32
C TYR A 69 -19.86 10.85 36.02
N GLY A 70 -19.27 11.84 35.35
CA GLY A 70 -19.12 13.20 35.89
C GLY A 70 -20.48 13.88 36.12
N TRP A 71 -21.40 13.73 35.17
CA TRP A 71 -22.75 14.26 35.29
C TRP A 71 -23.49 13.64 36.49
N LEU A 72 -23.44 12.31 36.68
CA LEU A 72 -24.06 11.63 37.82
C LEU A 72 -23.52 12.13 39.16
N ASN A 73 -22.20 12.33 39.28
CA ASN A 73 -21.58 12.87 40.48
C ASN A 73 -22.06 14.30 40.80
N LEU A 74 -22.13 15.17 39.80
CA LEU A 74 -22.51 16.57 39.98
C LEU A 74 -24.02 16.76 40.20
N THR A 75 -24.84 15.88 39.64
CA THR A 75 -26.31 16.03 39.69
C THR A 75 -26.96 15.19 40.76
N LEU A 76 -26.63 13.90 40.88
CA LEU A 76 -27.37 13.02 41.79
C LEU A 76 -26.72 12.92 43.17
N LEU A 77 -25.39 12.96 43.23
CA LEU A 77 -24.66 12.88 44.50
C LEU A 77 -24.53 14.25 45.20
N GLN A 78 -24.18 15.32 44.48
CA GLN A 78 -24.05 16.64 45.12
C GLN A 78 -25.40 17.25 45.54
N ILE A 79 -26.48 17.03 44.78
CA ILE A 79 -27.82 17.53 45.16
C ILE A 79 -28.36 16.80 46.40
N SER A 80 -28.05 15.50 46.57
CA SER A 80 -28.43 14.75 47.77
C SER A 80 -27.64 15.14 49.02
N SER A 81 -26.40 15.65 48.87
CA SER A 81 -25.54 16.07 50.00
C SER A 81 -25.81 17.49 50.53
N ASN A 82 -26.42 18.38 49.74
CA ASN A 82 -26.64 19.79 50.11
C ASN A 82 -28.01 20.07 50.77
N ALA A 83 -28.83 19.04 50.99
CA ALA A 83 -30.11 19.17 51.68
C ALA A 83 -29.92 19.06 53.21
N PRO A 84 -30.48 19.96 54.03
CA PRO A 84 -30.24 20.02 55.48
C PRO A 84 -30.93 18.91 56.30
N GLN A 85 -31.53 17.90 55.66
CA GLN A 85 -32.12 16.73 56.30
C GLN A 85 -31.36 15.46 55.82
N LYS A 86 -30.68 14.84 56.77
CA LYS A 86 -29.74 13.70 56.68
C LYS A 86 -30.06 12.57 55.69
N ASP A 87 -28.99 12.14 55.03
CA ASP A 87 -28.50 10.74 54.91
C ASP A 87 -29.11 9.73 53.93
N HIS A 88 -29.93 10.12 52.96
CA HIS A 88 -30.37 9.17 51.94
C HIS A 88 -30.08 9.66 50.53
N SER A 89 -28.80 9.62 50.12
CA SER A 89 -28.54 9.31 48.71
C SER A 89 -29.30 8.02 48.42
N SER A 90 -30.29 8.09 47.53
CA SER A 90 -31.10 6.91 47.17
C SER A 90 -30.14 5.75 46.87
N PRO A 91 -30.35 4.53 47.43
CA PRO A 91 -29.48 3.38 47.16
C PRO A 91 -29.21 3.19 45.66
N ILE A 92 -30.23 3.46 44.84
CA ILE A 92 -30.18 3.45 43.38
C ILE A 92 -29.13 4.43 42.81
N VAL A 93 -28.98 5.62 43.39
CA VAL A 93 -28.00 6.63 42.94
C VAL A 93 -26.57 6.16 43.25
N ILE A 94 -26.37 5.54 44.42
CA ILE A 94 -25.07 4.98 44.81
C ILE A 94 -24.70 3.83 43.88
N GLU A 95 -25.61 2.89 43.67
CA GLU A 95 -25.44 1.75 42.77
C GLU A 95 -25.18 2.18 41.32
N LEU A 96 -25.96 3.13 40.80
CA LEU A 96 -25.78 3.67 39.45
C LEU A 96 -24.43 4.37 39.30
N THR A 97 -23.99 5.13 40.31
CA THR A 97 -22.70 5.80 40.27
C THR A 97 -21.56 4.78 40.33
N ALA A 98 -21.65 3.78 41.20
CA ALA A 98 -20.68 2.69 41.29
C ALA A 98 -20.58 1.91 39.96
N PHE A 99 -21.72 1.60 39.36
CA PHE A 99 -21.79 0.97 38.04
C PHE A 99 -21.08 1.81 36.96
N CYS A 100 -21.38 3.11 36.88
CA CYS A 100 -20.76 3.99 35.90
C CYS A 100 -19.25 4.18 36.16
N ASP A 101 -18.80 4.17 37.42
CA ASP A 101 -17.38 4.20 37.74
C ASP A 101 -16.67 2.93 37.28
N GLU A 102 -17.24 1.75 37.55
CA GLU A 102 -16.70 0.48 37.07
C GLU A 102 -16.68 0.40 35.55
N TRP A 103 -17.74 0.87 34.89
CA TRP A 103 -17.80 0.94 33.43
C TRP A 103 -16.68 1.83 32.87
N LYS A 104 -16.50 3.02 33.45
CA LYS A 104 -15.41 3.94 33.09
C LYS A 104 -14.05 3.27 33.24
N GLN A 105 -13.78 2.67 34.41
CA GLN A 105 -12.52 1.98 34.69
C GLN A 105 -12.28 0.81 33.74
N ALA A 106 -13.32 0.04 33.40
CA ALA A 106 -13.20 -1.06 32.44
C ALA A 106 -12.78 -0.56 31.05
N LEU A 107 -13.38 0.52 30.56
CA LEU A 107 -13.01 1.13 29.27
C LEU A 107 -11.60 1.72 29.26
N ASP A 108 -11.16 2.31 30.38
CA ASP A 108 -9.82 2.86 30.52
C ASP A 108 -8.73 1.76 30.48
N ARG A 109 -9.06 0.55 30.95
CA ARG A 109 -8.15 -0.61 30.96
C ARG A 109 -8.07 -1.35 29.62
N LEU A 110 -8.96 -1.05 28.66
CA LEU A 110 -8.97 -1.76 27.38
C LEU A 110 -7.71 -1.47 26.53
N PRO A 111 -7.02 -2.50 26.01
CA PRO A 111 -5.79 -2.33 25.24
C PRO A 111 -6.08 -2.05 23.76
N ASN A 112 -6.62 -0.87 23.45
CA ASN A 112 -6.90 -0.47 22.06
C ASN A 112 -5.65 -0.17 21.23
N THR A 113 -4.51 0.06 21.89
CA THR A 113 -3.23 0.39 21.24
C THR A 113 -2.72 -0.72 20.33
N VAL A 114 -2.84 -1.99 20.75
CA VAL A 114 -2.37 -3.13 19.97
C VAL A 114 -3.14 -3.25 18.65
N ALA A 115 -4.47 -3.15 18.70
CA ALA A 115 -5.31 -3.19 17.50
C ALA A 115 -5.08 -1.97 16.59
N SER A 116 -4.96 -0.78 17.19
CA SER A 116 -4.68 0.46 16.45
C SER A 116 -3.35 0.39 15.69
N GLU A 117 -2.27 0.00 16.39
CA GLU A 117 -0.93 -0.13 15.80
C GLU A 117 -0.85 -1.26 14.76
N ALA A 118 -1.63 -2.34 14.90
CA ALA A 118 -1.73 -3.37 13.87
C ALA A 118 -2.30 -2.79 12.56
N VAL A 119 -3.41 -2.05 12.61
CA VAL A 119 -4.00 -1.40 11.42
C VAL A 119 -3.03 -0.37 10.82
N LYS A 120 -2.38 0.45 11.67
CA LYS A 120 -1.41 1.46 11.25
C LYS A 120 -0.17 0.85 10.61
N SER A 121 0.35 -0.24 11.16
CA SER A 121 1.47 -0.99 10.59
C SER A 121 1.12 -1.52 9.19
N PHE A 122 -0.09 -2.07 9.04
CA PHE A 122 -0.56 -2.53 7.73
C PHE A 122 -0.75 -1.40 6.73
N MET A 123 -1.23 -0.24 7.17
CA MET A 123 -1.28 0.98 6.34
C MET A 123 0.12 1.36 5.81
N ASN A 124 1.15 1.34 6.67
CA ASN A 124 2.52 1.61 6.25
C ASN A 124 3.02 0.57 5.23
N VAL A 125 2.66 -0.70 5.42
CA VAL A 125 2.99 -1.78 4.47
C VAL A 125 2.37 -1.52 3.09
N ILE A 126 1.11 -1.08 3.03
CA ILE A 126 0.44 -0.70 1.77
C ILE A 126 1.14 0.51 1.12
N HIS A 127 1.53 1.50 1.92
CA HIS A 127 2.26 2.66 1.43
C HIS A 127 3.57 2.26 0.75
N VAL A 128 4.32 1.32 1.33
CA VAL A 128 5.56 0.82 0.72
C VAL A 128 5.27 0.10 -0.62
N ILE A 129 4.18 -0.65 -0.71
CA ILE A 129 3.73 -1.27 -1.98
C ILE A 129 3.50 -0.17 -3.04
N TYR A 130 2.78 0.90 -2.68
CA TYR A 130 2.52 2.02 -3.57
C TYR A 130 3.83 2.67 -4.06
N THR A 131 4.81 2.88 -3.17
CA THR A 131 6.12 3.41 -3.56
C THR A 131 6.84 2.48 -4.53
N LYS A 132 6.81 1.16 -4.31
CA LYS A 132 7.44 0.19 -5.23
C LYS A 132 6.79 0.13 -6.60
N GLN A 133 5.48 0.22 -6.66
CA GLN A 133 4.74 0.37 -7.92
C GLN A 133 5.15 1.64 -8.69
N ALA A 134 5.37 2.76 -7.99
CA ALA A 134 5.83 4.00 -8.63
C ALA A 134 7.28 3.90 -9.13
N GLU A 135 8.18 3.27 -8.36
CA GLU A 135 9.55 3.00 -8.78
C GLU A 135 9.62 2.11 -10.03
N GLU A 136 8.84 1.03 -10.07
CA GLU A 136 8.74 0.13 -11.21
C GLU A 136 8.30 0.88 -12.48
N LEU A 137 7.25 1.72 -12.38
CA LEU A 137 6.76 2.51 -13.51
C LEU A 137 7.79 3.52 -14.02
N LYS A 138 8.60 4.09 -13.12
CA LYS A 138 9.70 4.98 -13.49
C LYS A 138 10.78 4.23 -14.28
N ILE A 139 11.09 2.99 -13.90
CA ILE A 139 12.03 2.14 -14.64
C ILE A 139 11.43 1.76 -16.01
N LYS A 140 10.16 1.36 -16.05
CA LYS A 140 9.42 1.08 -17.29
C LYS A 140 9.50 2.23 -18.28
N LYS A 141 9.20 3.45 -17.84
CA LYS A 141 9.27 4.66 -18.67
C LYS A 141 10.66 4.90 -19.25
N ARG A 142 11.72 4.71 -18.44
CA ARG A 142 13.11 4.82 -18.92
C ARG A 142 13.44 3.78 -19.98
N ALA A 143 13.03 2.52 -19.77
CA ALA A 143 13.22 1.45 -20.75
C ALA A 143 12.50 1.76 -22.08
N GLU A 144 11.28 2.28 -22.02
CA GLU A 144 10.52 2.72 -23.19
C GLU A 144 11.19 3.90 -23.92
N ASP A 145 11.73 4.87 -23.18
CA ASP A 145 12.41 6.03 -23.76
C ASP A 145 13.71 5.63 -24.48
N TYR A 146 14.52 4.75 -23.89
CA TYR A 146 15.70 4.20 -24.57
C TYR A 146 15.33 3.35 -25.78
N SER A 147 14.26 2.56 -25.71
CA SER A 147 13.77 1.76 -26.84
C SER A 147 13.34 2.66 -28.01
N LYS A 148 12.63 3.76 -27.73
CA LYS A 148 12.27 4.78 -28.73
C LYS A 148 13.50 5.46 -29.34
N GLU A 149 14.53 5.75 -28.53
CA GLU A 149 15.79 6.32 -29.02
C GLU A 149 16.51 5.35 -29.96
N LEU A 150 16.64 4.08 -29.57
CA LEU A 150 17.22 3.03 -30.39
C LEU A 150 16.50 2.88 -31.72
N GLU A 151 15.17 2.87 -31.69
CA GLU A 151 14.34 2.76 -32.89
C GLU A 151 14.52 3.97 -33.84
N LYS A 152 14.60 5.19 -33.29
CA LYS A 152 14.91 6.40 -34.05
C LYS A 152 16.30 6.32 -34.69
N LYS A 153 17.33 5.93 -33.93
CA LYS A 153 18.71 5.78 -34.44
C LYS A 153 18.80 4.68 -35.50
N SER A 154 18.14 3.54 -35.29
CA SER A 154 18.07 2.44 -36.26
C SER A 154 17.40 2.85 -37.57
N ARG A 155 16.30 3.61 -37.51
CA ARG A 155 15.65 4.18 -38.72
C ARG A 155 16.55 5.17 -39.44
N ALA A 156 17.24 6.05 -38.69
CA ALA A 156 18.15 7.02 -39.27
C ALA A 156 19.32 6.34 -39.99
N LEU A 157 19.91 5.29 -39.39
CA LEU A 157 20.97 4.50 -40.03
C LEU A 157 20.47 3.86 -41.33
N ARG A 158 19.33 3.16 -41.31
CA ARG A 158 18.75 2.54 -42.51
C ARG A 158 18.50 3.55 -43.63
N SER A 159 18.07 4.77 -43.29
CA SER A 159 17.88 5.87 -44.26
C SER A 159 19.22 6.37 -44.83
N THR A 160 20.26 6.48 -44.00
CA THR A 160 21.61 6.83 -44.46
C THR A 160 22.22 5.73 -45.34
N GLU A 161 22.09 4.46 -44.94
CA GLU A 161 22.52 3.30 -45.73
C GLU A 161 21.86 3.30 -47.10
N LYS A 162 20.52 3.46 -47.16
CA LYS A 162 19.78 3.54 -48.42
C LYS A 162 20.30 4.66 -49.33
N ARG A 163 20.50 5.87 -48.80
CA ARG A 163 21.04 6.99 -49.58
C ARG A 163 22.47 6.72 -50.07
N TYR A 164 23.33 6.17 -49.22
CA TYR A 164 24.71 5.86 -49.57
C TYR A 164 24.78 4.85 -50.72
N TYR A 165 24.06 3.72 -50.61
CA TYR A 165 24.04 2.71 -51.68
C TYR A 165 23.36 3.20 -52.96
N GLN A 166 22.30 4.01 -52.83
CA GLN A 166 21.59 4.57 -53.99
C GLN A 166 22.45 5.62 -54.74
N SER A 167 23.21 6.44 -54.03
CA SER A 167 24.18 7.37 -54.67
C SER A 167 25.41 6.64 -55.23
N SER A 168 25.88 5.57 -54.57
CA SER A 168 27.03 4.78 -55.03
C SER A 168 26.71 3.93 -56.27
N MET A 169 25.48 3.41 -56.40
CA MET A 169 25.03 2.70 -57.61
C MET A 169 24.82 3.63 -58.82
N VAL A 170 24.50 4.91 -58.61
CA VAL A 170 24.31 5.89 -59.71
C VAL A 170 25.64 6.36 -60.30
N GLY A 171 26.76 6.21 -59.57
CA GLY A 171 28.11 6.50 -60.08
C GLY A 171 28.74 5.41 -60.99
N MET A 172 28.05 4.30 -61.22
CA MET A 172 28.59 3.12 -61.94
C MET A 172 28.09 2.94 -63.38
N VAL A 173 27.30 3.86 -63.95
CA VAL A 173 26.73 3.70 -65.31
C VAL A 173 27.33 4.70 -66.33
N LEU A 174 28.56 4.37 -66.80
CA LEU A 174 29.15 4.45 -68.18
C LEU A 174 29.26 5.80 -68.97
N PRO A 175 30.10 5.91 -70.05
CA PRO A 175 31.35 5.23 -70.42
C PRO A 175 32.49 6.17 -70.94
N GLY A 176 33.74 5.72 -70.87
CA GLY A 176 34.78 6.09 -71.86
C GLY A 176 35.93 7.00 -71.41
N GLY A 177 37.16 6.52 -71.62
CA GLY A 177 38.29 7.34 -72.03
C GLY A 177 39.21 7.92 -70.95
N GLY A 178 40.14 7.09 -70.46
CA GLY A 178 41.53 7.42 -70.12
C GLY A 178 41.85 8.65 -69.27
N ARG A 179 42.43 8.43 -68.08
CA ARG A 179 43.76 8.96 -67.69
C ARG A 179 44.16 8.51 -66.29
N ASP A 180 45.36 7.93 -66.25
CA ASP A 180 46.44 8.09 -65.26
C ASP A 180 46.08 8.23 -63.78
N ASN A 181 46.31 7.09 -63.11
CA ASN A 181 46.88 6.90 -61.79
C ASN A 181 47.32 8.19 -61.04
N ASP A 182 46.50 8.63 -60.09
CA ASP A 182 46.99 9.23 -58.85
C ASP A 182 46.18 8.66 -57.68
N GLY A 183 46.91 8.14 -56.68
CA GLY A 183 46.40 7.30 -55.60
C GLY A 183 45.29 7.95 -54.77
N GLN A 184 44.03 7.71 -55.15
CA GLN A 184 42.92 7.79 -54.22
C GLN A 184 42.98 6.56 -53.32
N VAL A 185 43.66 6.71 -52.19
CA VAL A 185 43.43 5.90 -51.00
C VAL A 185 41.94 6.07 -50.69
N PHE A 186 41.10 5.17 -51.20
CA PHE A 186 39.74 5.03 -50.70
C PHE A 186 39.90 4.75 -49.22
N ASP A 187 39.48 5.70 -48.39
CA ASP A 187 39.40 5.53 -46.94
C ASP A 187 38.55 4.26 -46.71
N THR A 188 39.23 3.14 -46.44
CA THR A 188 38.63 1.81 -46.23
C THR A 188 37.78 1.75 -44.97
N ARG A 189 37.65 2.86 -44.25
CA ARG A 189 36.86 3.00 -43.05
C ARG A 189 35.40 3.07 -43.43
N ASP A 190 34.60 2.09 -43.01
CA ASP A 190 33.15 2.10 -43.19
C ASP A 190 32.60 3.43 -42.63
N PRO A 191 32.07 4.34 -43.48
CA PRO A 191 31.60 5.67 -43.08
C PRO A 191 30.40 5.60 -42.12
N LEU A 192 29.86 4.40 -41.90
CA LEU A 192 28.77 4.12 -40.99
C LEU A 192 29.22 3.35 -39.74
N ALA A 193 30.49 3.00 -39.61
CA ALA A 193 31.01 2.23 -38.47
C ALA A 193 30.74 2.90 -37.12
N GLU A 194 30.93 4.22 -37.03
CA GLU A 194 30.66 5.00 -35.83
C GLU A 194 29.17 4.96 -35.46
N LYS A 195 28.27 5.20 -36.43
CA LYS A 195 26.82 5.11 -36.23
C LYS A 195 26.36 3.70 -35.83
N LYS A 196 26.96 2.66 -36.41
CA LYS A 196 26.70 1.25 -36.05
C LYS A 196 27.18 0.95 -34.62
N SER A 197 28.34 1.49 -34.23
CA SER A 197 28.86 1.38 -32.86
C SER A 197 27.93 2.07 -31.85
N GLU A 198 27.49 3.29 -32.13
CA GLU A 198 26.53 4.02 -31.29
C GLU A 198 25.19 3.28 -31.13
N ILE A 199 24.67 2.68 -32.21
CA ILE A 199 23.45 1.86 -32.15
C ILE A 199 23.67 0.61 -31.29
N THR A 200 24.83 -0.03 -31.39
CA THR A 200 25.18 -1.19 -30.56
C THR A 200 25.24 -0.79 -29.09
N ALA A 201 25.87 0.33 -28.76
CA ALA A 201 25.89 0.86 -27.39
C ALA A 201 24.47 1.22 -26.89
N CYS A 202 23.64 1.80 -27.75
CA CYS A 202 22.24 2.10 -27.43
C CYS A 202 21.42 0.83 -27.18
N ARG A 203 21.65 -0.22 -27.98
CA ARG A 203 21.00 -1.53 -27.81
C ARG A 203 21.35 -2.18 -26.48
N ILE A 204 22.63 -2.18 -26.11
CA ILE A 204 23.09 -2.69 -24.80
C ILE A 204 22.37 -1.95 -23.66
N LYS A 205 22.23 -0.61 -23.75
CA LYS A 205 21.50 0.18 -22.75
C LYS A 205 20.02 -0.20 -22.65
N VAL A 206 19.36 -0.46 -23.78
CA VAL A 206 17.96 -0.91 -23.80
C VAL A 206 17.82 -2.27 -23.12
N GLU A 207 18.68 -3.23 -23.47
CA GLU A 207 18.66 -4.58 -22.89
C GLU A 207 18.88 -4.55 -21.37
N ASP A 208 19.82 -3.73 -20.90
CA ASP A 208 20.12 -3.51 -19.48
C ASP A 208 18.94 -2.88 -18.71
N GLU A 209 18.28 -1.84 -19.26
CA GLU A 209 17.09 -1.25 -18.64
C GLU A 209 15.85 -2.16 -18.69
N MET A 210 15.69 -2.97 -19.74
CA MET A 210 14.65 -3.99 -19.79
C MET A 210 14.85 -5.06 -18.72
N MET A 211 16.10 -5.47 -18.47
CA MET A 211 16.43 -6.40 -17.38
C MET A 211 16.12 -5.77 -16.01
N ARG A 212 16.47 -4.50 -15.80
CA ARG A 212 16.11 -3.77 -14.57
C ARG A 212 14.60 -3.69 -14.38
N HIS A 213 13.84 -3.42 -15.44
CA HIS A 213 12.38 -3.39 -15.39
C HIS A 213 11.81 -4.76 -15.00
N ALA A 214 12.25 -5.85 -15.65
CA ALA A 214 11.80 -7.20 -15.32
C ALA A 214 12.06 -7.56 -13.85
N LYS A 215 13.25 -7.23 -13.33
CA LYS A 215 13.58 -7.42 -11.91
C LYS A 215 12.69 -6.58 -10.99
N ALA A 216 12.40 -5.33 -11.36
CA ALA A 216 11.52 -4.46 -10.58
C ALA A 216 10.10 -5.02 -10.51
N VAL A 217 9.56 -5.54 -11.62
CA VAL A 217 8.25 -6.22 -11.66
C VAL A 217 8.23 -7.40 -10.67
N GLU A 218 9.24 -8.28 -10.72
CA GLU A 218 9.32 -9.45 -9.83
C GLU A 218 9.34 -9.04 -8.35
N VAL A 219 10.14 -8.03 -8.01
CA VAL A 219 10.24 -7.50 -6.64
C VAL A 219 8.91 -6.89 -6.20
N THR A 220 8.28 -6.02 -7.00
CA THR A 220 7.00 -5.40 -6.66
C THR A 220 5.92 -6.45 -6.43
N ARG A 221 5.83 -7.47 -7.29
CA ARG A 221 4.81 -8.53 -7.19
C ARG A 221 5.02 -9.39 -5.96
N SER A 222 6.25 -9.85 -5.74
CA SER A 222 6.61 -10.69 -4.59
C SER A 222 6.40 -9.94 -3.27
N MET A 223 6.81 -8.67 -3.23
CA MET A 223 6.61 -7.82 -2.06
C MET A 223 5.14 -7.55 -1.78
N THR A 224 4.34 -7.23 -2.81
CA THR A 224 2.89 -7.03 -2.67
C THR A 224 2.22 -8.27 -2.10
N LEU A 225 2.48 -9.44 -2.67
CA LEU A 225 1.89 -10.68 -2.20
C LEU A 225 2.29 -10.98 -0.75
N ASN A 226 3.60 -11.01 -0.44
CA ASN A 226 4.10 -11.34 0.89
C ASN A 226 3.54 -10.39 1.95
N ASN A 227 3.54 -9.09 1.68
CA ASN A 227 3.01 -8.07 2.58
C ASN A 227 1.52 -8.25 2.87
N ILE A 228 0.71 -8.61 1.86
CA ILE A 228 -0.71 -8.89 2.06
C ILE A 228 -0.91 -10.18 2.85
N GLN A 229 -0.12 -11.22 2.58
CA GLN A 229 -0.19 -12.51 3.27
C GLN A 229 0.22 -12.48 4.73
N THR A 230 1.14 -11.58 5.09
CA THR A 230 1.68 -11.48 6.44
C THR A 230 1.00 -10.37 7.24
N GLY A 231 0.76 -9.21 6.62
CA GLY A 231 0.19 -8.04 7.28
C GLY A 231 -1.30 -8.15 7.55
N LEU A 232 -2.11 -8.52 6.54
CA LEU A 232 -3.57 -8.49 6.65
C LEU A 232 -4.10 -9.44 7.74
N PRO A 233 -3.62 -10.70 7.87
CA PRO A 233 -4.07 -11.58 8.96
C PRO A 233 -3.77 -11.05 10.35
N GLY A 234 -2.62 -10.38 10.53
CA GLY A 234 -2.24 -9.79 11.82
C GLY A 234 -3.22 -8.72 12.29
N VAL A 235 -3.76 -7.92 11.35
CA VAL A 235 -4.76 -6.89 11.65
C VAL A 235 -6.06 -7.52 12.16
N PHE A 236 -6.60 -8.49 11.44
CA PHE A 236 -7.87 -9.13 11.84
C PHE A 236 -7.73 -9.95 13.11
N GLN A 237 -6.59 -10.59 13.35
CA GLN A 237 -6.31 -11.25 14.62
C GLN A 237 -6.31 -10.25 15.80
N ALA A 238 -5.67 -9.09 15.64
CA ALA A 238 -5.63 -8.07 16.68
C ALA A 238 -7.03 -7.48 16.99
N LEU A 239 -7.85 -7.24 15.96
CA LEU A 239 -9.20 -6.71 16.13
C LEU A 239 -10.19 -7.72 16.70
N THR A 240 -10.05 -8.98 16.32
CA THR A 240 -10.80 -10.09 16.91
C THR A 240 -10.49 -10.18 18.40
N GLY A 241 -9.20 -10.23 18.77
CA GLY A 241 -8.78 -10.25 20.17
C GLY A 241 -9.26 -9.02 20.95
N PHE A 242 -9.13 -7.83 20.36
CA PHE A 242 -9.60 -6.60 20.98
C PHE A 242 -11.11 -6.60 21.24
N SER A 243 -11.91 -6.99 20.24
CA SER A 243 -13.37 -7.04 20.39
C SER A 243 -13.83 -8.10 21.40
N ALA A 244 -13.13 -9.24 21.50
CA ALA A 244 -13.37 -10.23 22.55
C ALA A 244 -13.10 -9.66 23.96
N MET A 245 -11.94 -9.02 24.15
CA MET A 245 -11.61 -8.35 25.42
C MET A 245 -12.61 -7.24 25.77
N PHE A 246 -13.13 -6.52 24.77
CA PHE A 246 -14.18 -5.52 24.99
C PHE A 246 -15.45 -6.18 25.53
N VAL A 247 -15.89 -7.29 24.93
CA VAL A 247 -17.06 -8.05 25.39
C VAL A 247 -16.87 -8.52 26.82
N GLU A 248 -15.74 -9.16 27.13
CA GLU A 248 -15.42 -9.66 28.47
C GLU A 248 -15.41 -8.55 29.52
N ALA A 249 -14.81 -7.39 29.20
CA ALA A 249 -14.78 -6.24 30.09
C ALA A 249 -16.20 -5.74 30.40
N MET A 250 -17.05 -5.60 29.38
CA MET A 250 -18.43 -5.15 29.54
C MET A 250 -19.28 -6.15 30.33
N GLU A 251 -19.14 -7.44 30.06
CA GLU A 251 -19.83 -8.48 30.83
C GLU A 251 -19.38 -8.51 32.29
N GLY A 252 -18.09 -8.26 32.55
CA GLY A 252 -17.55 -8.13 33.90
C GLY A 252 -18.20 -6.99 34.68
N VAL A 253 -18.42 -5.84 34.04
CA VAL A 253 -19.14 -4.70 34.62
C VAL A 253 -20.59 -5.08 34.93
N CYS A 254 -21.30 -5.71 33.98
CA CYS A 254 -22.70 -6.14 34.20
C CYS A 254 -22.85 -7.18 35.33
N ARG A 255 -21.91 -8.13 35.45
CA ARG A 255 -21.95 -9.15 36.51
C ARG A 255 -21.79 -8.56 37.90
N ARG A 256 -20.90 -7.57 38.06
CA ARG A 256 -20.71 -6.88 39.35
C ARG A 256 -21.91 -6.00 39.70
N ALA A 257 -22.56 -5.42 38.70
CA ALA A 257 -23.79 -4.67 38.86
C ALA A 257 -24.99 -5.53 39.33
N GLY A 258 -25.10 -6.76 38.83
CA GLY A 258 -26.22 -7.67 39.12
C GLY A 258 -26.02 -8.56 40.35
N SER A 259 -24.95 -8.35 41.13
CA SER A 259 -24.67 -9.09 42.38
C SER A 259 -25.05 -8.31 43.65
N VAL A 260 -25.79 -7.21 43.50
CA VAL A 260 -26.34 -6.39 44.59
C VAL A 260 -27.81 -6.75 44.80
#